data_AF-B0ESU2-F1
#
_entry.id   AF-B0ESU2-F1
#
_cell.length_a   1.000
_cell.length_b   1.000
_cell.length_c   1.000
_cell.angle_alpha   90.00
_cell.angle_beta   90.00
_cell.angle_gamma   90.00
#
_symmetry.space_group_name_H-M   'P 1'
#
loop_
_entity.id
_entity.type
_entity.pdbx_description
1 polymer ?
#
loop_
_entity_poly.entity_id
_entity_poly.type
_entity_poly.pdbx_seq_one_letter_code
_entity_poly.pdbx_strand_id
1 'polypeptide(L)'
;ICKSTTTIKGCKGEIDKEYGCRECLTGYYLINKECSKCGKQCMTCLNEKECNKCEDEYIIINKECIHYSNINKCKETKNNKCSKCSFWYGINEDGTKCNKEIVWWMIMIIIIIILIIIIIIITIIIIMINYIIKRKEKKEQEKTTTIFKISQSNIKFISIGDGIITNKKEIGEGEKIEVNKEIREIICIGNENKEKKRKYK
;
A
#
# COMPACT_ATOMS: atom_id res chain seq x y z
N ILE A 1 -23.42 -53.50 -47.73
CA ILE A 1 -24.66 -52.79 -47.30
C ILE A 1 -24.64 -51.43 -47.97
N CYS A 2 -25.59 -51.15 -48.86
CA CYS A 2 -25.72 -49.83 -49.51
C CYS A 2 -26.51 -48.90 -48.59
N LYS A 3 -26.07 -47.64 -48.43
CA LYS A 3 -26.70 -46.65 -47.56
C LYS A 3 -26.99 -45.38 -48.35
N SER A 4 -28.13 -44.74 -48.10
CA SER A 4 -28.53 -43.54 -48.83
C SER A 4 -27.65 -42.34 -48.47
N THR A 5 -27.14 -41.61 -49.47
CA THR A 5 -26.31 -40.42 -49.30
C THR A 5 -27.02 -39.31 -48.52
N THR A 6 -28.36 -39.24 -48.59
CA THR A 6 -29.19 -38.28 -47.84
C THR A 6 -29.20 -38.48 -46.32
N THR A 7 -28.71 -39.63 -45.83
CA THR A 7 -28.66 -39.94 -44.38
C THR A 7 -27.34 -39.56 -43.72
N ILE A 8 -26.30 -39.22 -44.51
CA ILE A 8 -24.97 -38.87 -44.01
C ILE A 8 -24.98 -37.41 -43.60
N LYS A 9 -24.86 -37.15 -42.29
CA LYS A 9 -24.76 -35.80 -41.72
C LYS A 9 -23.30 -35.44 -41.44
N GLY A 10 -22.97 -34.15 -41.47
CA GLY A 10 -21.65 -33.68 -41.06
C GLY A 10 -20.54 -33.80 -42.10
N CYS A 11 -20.84 -34.20 -43.34
CA CYS A 11 -19.86 -34.19 -44.43
C CYS A 11 -19.66 -32.78 -44.98
N LYS A 12 -18.42 -32.38 -45.23
CA LYS A 12 -18.05 -31.11 -45.84
C LYS A 12 -17.90 -31.33 -47.35
N GLY A 13 -18.89 -30.85 -48.11
CA GLY A 13 -18.94 -30.98 -49.56
C GLY A 13 -19.76 -32.16 -50.05
N GLU A 14 -19.56 -32.55 -51.31
CA GLU A 14 -20.30 -33.65 -51.94
C GLU A 14 -19.80 -35.03 -51.48
N ILE A 15 -20.74 -35.98 -51.38
CA ILE A 15 -20.44 -37.37 -50.98
C ILE A 15 -20.09 -38.15 -52.23
N ASP A 16 -18.87 -38.70 -52.27
CA ASP A 16 -18.41 -39.57 -53.34
C ASP A 16 -19.12 -40.93 -53.25
N LYS A 17 -19.69 -41.41 -54.35
CA LYS A 17 -20.46 -42.68 -54.35
C LYS A 17 -19.56 -43.91 -54.13
N GLU A 18 -18.27 -43.82 -54.44
CA GLU A 18 -17.28 -44.90 -54.31
C GLU A 18 -16.46 -44.76 -53.02
N TYR A 19 -16.12 -43.52 -52.66
CA TYR A 19 -15.22 -43.21 -51.54
C TYR A 19 -15.90 -42.66 -50.29
N GLY A 20 -17.19 -42.33 -50.34
CA GLY A 20 -17.95 -41.74 -49.24
C GLY A 20 -17.52 -40.30 -48.93
N CYS A 21 -17.61 -39.90 -47.66
CA CYS A 21 -17.20 -38.56 -47.24
C CYS A 21 -15.68 -38.46 -47.13
N ARG A 22 -15.08 -37.40 -47.69
CA ARG A 22 -13.62 -37.16 -47.63
C ARG A 22 -13.21 -36.25 -46.48
N GLU A 23 -14.02 -35.25 -46.16
CA GLU A 23 -13.74 -34.27 -45.10
C GLU A 23 -15.02 -34.03 -44.30
N CYS A 24 -14.92 -33.96 -42.97
CA CYS A 24 -16.05 -33.66 -42.10
C CYS A 24 -16.11 -32.17 -41.74
N LEU A 25 -17.32 -31.68 -41.46
CA LEU A 25 -17.54 -30.37 -40.88
C LEU A 25 -16.95 -30.29 -39.46
N THR A 26 -16.67 -29.08 -39.00
CA THR A 26 -16.25 -28.83 -37.61
C THR A 26 -17.27 -29.43 -36.62
N GLY A 27 -16.77 -30.08 -35.57
CA GLY A 27 -17.59 -30.84 -34.62
C GLY A 27 -17.89 -32.28 -35.06
N TYR A 28 -17.29 -32.76 -36.16
CA TYR A 28 -17.38 -34.15 -36.63
C TYR A 28 -16.00 -34.73 -36.95
N TYR A 29 -15.87 -36.05 -36.84
CA TYR A 29 -14.68 -36.81 -37.20
C TYR A 29 -15.02 -37.90 -38.21
N LEU A 30 -14.07 -38.22 -39.09
CA LEU A 30 -14.25 -39.22 -40.14
C LEU A 30 -14.02 -40.62 -39.59
N ILE A 31 -15.02 -41.48 -39.72
CA ILE A 31 -14.96 -42.91 -39.38
C ILE A 31 -15.69 -43.73 -40.43
N ASN A 32 -15.03 -44.75 -40.99
CA ASN A 32 -15.60 -45.63 -42.01
C ASN A 32 -16.24 -44.87 -43.20
N LYS A 33 -15.58 -43.82 -43.69
CA LYS A 33 -16.07 -42.95 -44.79
C LYS A 33 -17.36 -42.16 -44.45
N GLU A 34 -17.76 -42.10 -43.19
CA GLU A 34 -18.88 -41.32 -42.67
C GLU A 34 -18.41 -40.35 -41.59
N CYS A 35 -19.17 -39.28 -41.36
CA CYS A 35 -18.86 -38.30 -40.32
C CYS A 35 -19.68 -38.57 -39.07
N SER A 36 -18.98 -38.84 -37.97
CA SER A 36 -19.57 -39.01 -36.65
C SER A 36 -19.36 -37.75 -35.82
N LYS A 37 -20.33 -37.40 -34.98
CA LYS A 37 -20.29 -36.18 -34.17
C LYS A 37 -19.24 -36.32 -33.06
N CYS A 38 -18.47 -35.26 -32.81
CA CYS A 38 -17.58 -35.17 -31.67
C CYS A 38 -18.34 -35.13 -30.33
N GLY A 39 -17.61 -35.39 -29.25
CA GLY A 39 -18.11 -35.20 -27.88
C GLY A 39 -18.59 -33.77 -27.60
N LYS A 40 -19.25 -33.58 -26.45
CA LYS A 40 -19.85 -32.29 -26.08
C LYS A 40 -18.80 -31.16 -26.07
N GLN A 41 -19.15 -30.01 -26.63
CA GLN A 41 -18.34 -28.78 -26.59
C GLN A 41 -16.96 -28.91 -27.27
N CYS A 42 -16.82 -29.91 -28.16
CA CYS A 42 -15.59 -30.21 -28.88
C CYS A 42 -15.71 -29.80 -30.36
N MET A 43 -14.79 -28.94 -30.79
CA MET A 43 -14.67 -28.44 -32.15
C MET A 43 -13.96 -29.42 -33.09
N THR A 44 -12.90 -30.08 -32.61
CA THR A 44 -12.18 -31.09 -33.38
C THR A 44 -11.79 -32.26 -32.49
N CYS A 45 -12.04 -33.48 -32.95
CA CYS A 45 -11.79 -34.70 -32.19
C CYS A 45 -11.19 -35.80 -33.08
N LEU A 46 -10.44 -36.72 -32.48
CA LEU A 46 -9.94 -37.92 -33.16
C LEU A 46 -11.00 -39.03 -33.17
N ASN A 47 -11.76 -39.12 -32.09
CA ASN A 47 -12.90 -40.02 -31.92
C ASN A 47 -13.90 -39.38 -30.95
N GLU A 48 -15.00 -40.06 -30.63
CA GLU A 48 -16.04 -39.54 -29.73
C GLU A 48 -15.53 -39.09 -28.35
N LYS A 49 -14.44 -39.70 -27.84
CA LYS A 49 -13.89 -39.46 -26.50
C LYS A 49 -12.67 -38.54 -26.48
N GLU A 50 -12.00 -38.35 -27.60
CA GLU A 50 -10.71 -37.65 -27.67
C GLU A 50 -10.83 -36.31 -28.39
N CYS A 51 -10.99 -35.24 -27.61
CA CYS A 51 -11.05 -33.87 -28.12
C CYS A 51 -9.66 -33.23 -28.23
N ASN A 52 -9.40 -32.62 -29.39
CA ASN A 52 -8.17 -31.88 -29.69
C ASN A 52 -8.34 -30.36 -29.56
N LYS A 53 -9.57 -29.86 -29.78
CA LYS A 53 -9.91 -28.44 -29.66
C LYS A 53 -11.32 -28.29 -29.12
N CYS A 54 -11.48 -27.53 -28.04
CA CYS A 54 -12.79 -27.22 -27.48
C CYS A 54 -13.31 -25.88 -28.00
N GLU A 55 -14.59 -25.63 -27.76
CA GLU A 55 -15.18 -24.29 -27.89
C GLU A 55 -14.46 -23.28 -26.97
N ASP A 56 -14.67 -21.99 -27.23
CA ASP A 56 -14.14 -20.93 -26.37
C ASP A 56 -14.67 -21.11 -24.92
N GLU A 57 -13.90 -20.67 -23.92
CA GLU A 57 -14.23 -20.86 -22.50
C GLU A 57 -14.06 -22.31 -21.98
N TYR A 58 -13.71 -23.28 -22.83
CA TYR A 58 -13.42 -24.66 -22.43
C TYR A 58 -11.93 -24.98 -22.46
N ILE A 59 -11.49 -25.74 -21.46
CA ILE A 59 -10.11 -26.22 -21.29
C ILE A 59 -10.06 -27.73 -21.54
N ILE A 60 -9.01 -28.20 -22.22
CA ILE A 60 -8.79 -29.63 -22.45
C ILE A 60 -8.11 -30.24 -21.23
N ILE A 61 -8.80 -31.15 -20.56
CA ILE A 61 -8.26 -31.96 -19.46
C ILE A 61 -8.55 -33.41 -19.77
N ASN A 62 -7.51 -34.25 -19.83
CA ASN A 62 -7.64 -35.68 -20.17
C ASN A 62 -8.41 -35.93 -21.49
N LYS A 63 -8.19 -35.07 -22.50
CA LYS A 63 -8.88 -35.08 -23.81
C LYS A 63 -10.37 -34.76 -23.78
N GLU A 64 -10.90 -34.29 -22.64
CA GLU A 64 -12.28 -33.81 -22.50
C GLU A 64 -12.32 -32.29 -22.33
N CYS A 65 -13.42 -31.69 -22.79
CA CYS A 65 -13.66 -30.25 -22.67
C CYS A 65 -14.35 -29.92 -21.36
N ILE A 66 -13.66 -29.21 -20.48
CA ILE A 66 -14.18 -28.76 -19.19
C ILE A 66 -14.31 -27.25 -19.19
N HIS A 67 -15.50 -26.74 -18.87
CA HIS A 67 -15.74 -25.30 -18.77
C HIS A 67 -14.81 -24.67 -17.72
N TYR A 68 -14.21 -23.52 -18.02
CA TYR A 68 -13.22 -22.90 -17.14
C TYR A 68 -13.73 -22.63 -15.73
N SER A 69 -15.04 -22.34 -15.56
CA SER A 69 -15.64 -22.11 -14.24
C SER A 69 -15.59 -23.35 -13.33
N ASN A 70 -15.49 -24.55 -13.90
CA ASN A 70 -15.31 -25.78 -13.13
C ASN A 70 -13.86 -25.98 -12.68
N ILE A 71 -12.92 -25.20 -13.23
CA ILE A 71 -11.51 -25.24 -12.84
C ILE A 71 -11.30 -24.20 -11.74
N ASN A 72 -10.95 -24.70 -10.55
CA ASN A 72 -10.79 -23.86 -9.38
C ASN A 72 -9.80 -22.70 -9.65
N LYS A 73 -10.27 -21.48 -9.40
CA LYS A 73 -9.52 -20.22 -9.55
C LYS A 73 -9.10 -19.85 -10.97
N CYS A 74 -9.49 -20.59 -12.02
CA CYS A 74 -9.32 -20.13 -13.39
C CYS A 74 -10.33 -19.01 -13.71
N LYS A 75 -9.89 -17.95 -14.37
CA LYS A 75 -10.72 -16.78 -14.72
C LYS A 75 -10.90 -16.61 -16.21
N GLU A 76 -9.88 -16.94 -17.00
CA GLU A 76 -9.89 -16.76 -18.44
C GLU A 76 -9.22 -17.96 -19.11
N THR A 77 -9.64 -18.23 -20.34
CA THR A 77 -9.06 -19.30 -21.18
C THR A 77 -8.39 -18.72 -22.42
N LYS A 78 -7.31 -19.35 -22.88
CA LYS A 78 -6.72 -19.09 -24.20
C LYS A 78 -6.18 -20.41 -24.75
N ASN A 79 -6.46 -20.69 -26.03
CA ASN A 79 -6.03 -21.93 -26.70
C ASN A 79 -6.42 -23.21 -25.92
N ASN A 80 -7.65 -23.26 -25.42
CA ASN A 80 -8.16 -24.35 -24.59
C ASN A 80 -7.31 -24.70 -23.35
N LYS A 81 -6.63 -23.70 -22.80
CA LYS A 81 -5.89 -23.73 -21.52
C LYS A 81 -6.31 -22.54 -20.66
N CYS A 82 -6.09 -22.64 -19.35
CA CYS A 82 -6.27 -21.51 -18.45
C CYS A 82 -5.20 -20.47 -18.73
N SER A 83 -5.60 -19.25 -19.11
CA SER A 83 -4.71 -18.13 -19.41
C SER A 83 -4.53 -17.18 -18.23
N LYS A 84 -5.46 -17.21 -17.28
CA LYS A 84 -5.43 -16.33 -16.12
C LYS A 84 -6.06 -16.98 -14.91
N CYS A 85 -5.35 -16.94 -13.80
CA CYS A 85 -5.81 -17.41 -12.52
C CYS A 85 -6.26 -16.25 -11.63
N SER A 86 -6.93 -16.58 -10.53
CA SER A 86 -7.29 -15.63 -9.49
C SER A 86 -6.05 -15.09 -8.77
N PHE A 87 -6.19 -13.97 -8.07
CA PHE A 87 -5.12 -13.37 -7.26
C PHE A 87 -4.53 -14.42 -6.29
N TRP A 88 -3.20 -14.50 -6.18
CA TRP A 88 -2.40 -15.54 -5.47
C TRP A 88 -2.29 -16.92 -6.13
N TYR A 89 -2.69 -17.06 -7.39
CA TYR A 89 -2.56 -18.32 -8.10
C TYR A 89 -1.84 -18.13 -9.44
N GLY A 90 -0.92 -19.05 -9.71
CA GLY A 90 -0.17 -19.19 -10.95
C GLY A 90 -0.66 -20.37 -11.78
N ILE A 91 -0.43 -20.31 -13.08
CA ILE A 91 -0.81 -21.36 -14.02
C ILE A 91 0.22 -22.51 -13.92
N ASN A 92 -0.26 -23.75 -13.89
CA ASN A 92 0.63 -24.92 -13.94
C ASN A 92 1.27 -25.10 -15.33
N GLU A 93 2.36 -25.87 -15.46
CA GLU A 93 3.06 -26.11 -16.73
C GLU A 93 2.12 -26.59 -17.86
N ASP A 94 1.15 -27.44 -17.53
CA ASP A 94 0.17 -27.95 -18.49
C ASP A 94 -0.88 -26.91 -18.93
N GLY A 95 -1.09 -25.86 -18.13
CA GLY A 95 -2.14 -24.86 -18.34
C GLY A 95 -3.55 -25.33 -17.92
N THR A 96 -3.66 -26.40 -17.14
CA THR A 96 -4.96 -27.02 -16.78
C THR A 96 -5.45 -26.66 -15.38
N LYS A 97 -4.56 -26.15 -14.52
CA LYS A 97 -4.85 -25.85 -13.12
C LYS A 97 -4.15 -24.57 -12.68
N CYS A 98 -4.72 -23.95 -11.65
CA CYS A 98 -4.18 -22.80 -10.96
C CYS A 98 -3.65 -23.23 -9.58
N ASN A 99 -2.33 -23.19 -9.39
CA ASN A 99 -1.68 -23.52 -8.12
C ASN A 99 -1.37 -22.24 -7.35
N LYS A 100 -1.30 -22.32 -6.01
CA LYS A 100 -0.95 -21.13 -5.21
C LYS A 100 0.46 -20.66 -5.58
N GLU A 101 0.59 -19.38 -5.89
CA GLU A 101 1.85 -18.74 -6.22
C GLU A 101 2.10 -17.62 -5.20
N ILE A 102 3.29 -17.63 -4.59
CA ILE A 102 3.67 -16.62 -3.62
C ILE A 102 4.01 -15.35 -4.37
N VAL A 103 3.24 -14.31 -4.09
CA VAL A 103 3.37 -13.00 -4.72
C VAL A 103 4.46 -12.21 -4.00
N TRP A 104 5.74 -12.46 -4.34
CA TRP A 104 6.91 -11.88 -3.66
C TRP A 104 6.88 -10.35 -3.53
N TRP A 105 6.33 -9.65 -4.52
CA TRP A 105 6.23 -8.19 -4.48
C TRP A 105 5.29 -7.69 -3.37
N MET A 106 4.27 -8.47 -2.97
CA MET A 106 3.42 -8.13 -1.82
C MET A 106 4.19 -8.21 -0.50
N ILE A 107 5.11 -9.17 -0.38
CA ILE A 107 5.99 -9.28 0.80
C ILE A 107 6.93 -8.06 0.86
N MET A 108 7.47 -7.63 -0.28
CA MET A 108 8.31 -6.43 -0.36
C MET A 108 7.56 -5.16 0.08
N ILE A 109 6.29 -5.01 -0.32
CA ILE A 109 5.45 -3.88 0.11
C ILE A 109 5.29 -3.86 1.64
N ILE A 110 5.05 -5.02 2.26
CA ILE A 110 4.89 -5.12 3.72
C ILE A 110 6.18 -4.67 4.44
N ILE A 111 7.34 -5.08 3.95
CA ILE A 111 8.64 -4.68 4.53
C ILE A 111 8.84 -3.17 4.42
N ILE A 112 8.52 -2.57 3.26
CA ILE A 112 8.62 -1.11 3.05
C ILE A 112 7.70 -0.36 4.03
N ILE A 113 6.47 -0.83 4.25
CA ILE A 113 5.55 -0.22 5.21
C ILE A 113 6.13 -0.26 6.64
N ILE A 114 6.74 -1.38 7.04
CA ILE A 114 7.40 -1.50 8.36
C ILE A 114 8.56 -0.50 8.48
N LEU A 115 9.37 -0.33 7.44
CA LEU A 115 10.47 0.65 7.43
C LEU A 115 9.95 2.09 7.57
N ILE A 116 8.86 2.43 6.88
CA ILE A 116 8.22 3.76 6.99
C ILE A 116 7.72 4.00 8.42
N ILE A 117 7.09 3.00 9.05
CA ILE A 117 6.61 3.09 10.43
C ILE A 117 7.79 3.34 11.39
N ILE A 118 8.91 2.64 11.20
CA ILE A 118 10.12 2.85 12.02
C ILE A 118 10.64 4.28 11.86
N ILE A 119 10.70 4.80 10.63
CA ILE A 119 11.12 6.19 10.37
C ILE A 119 10.19 7.18 11.07
N ILE A 120 8.87 6.99 10.98
CA ILE A 120 7.89 7.83 11.67
C ILE A 120 8.13 7.82 13.18
N ILE A 121 8.33 6.65 13.78
CA ILE A 121 8.63 6.52 15.22
C ILE A 121 9.91 7.30 15.58
N ILE A 122 10.97 7.16 14.79
CA ILE A 122 12.23 7.90 15.00
C ILE A 122 12.00 9.41 14.94
N THR A 123 11.24 9.90 13.95
CA THR A 123 10.94 11.33 13.83
C THR A 123 10.15 11.87 15.02
N ILE A 124 9.17 11.10 15.52
CA ILE A 124 8.40 11.47 16.72
C ILE A 124 9.32 11.55 17.95
N ILE A 125 10.23 10.58 18.11
CA ILE A 125 11.20 10.59 19.22
C ILE A 125 12.08 11.85 19.16
N ILE A 126 12.58 12.23 17.98
CA ILE A 126 13.38 13.45 17.80
C ILE A 126 12.58 14.70 18.18
N ILE A 127 11.33 14.81 17.72
CA ILE A 127 10.44 15.92 18.06
C ILE A 127 10.21 15.98 19.58
N MET A 128 9.98 14.83 20.23
CA MET A 128 9.78 14.75 21.68
C MET A 128 11.03 15.16 22.46
N ILE A 129 12.22 14.74 22.04
CA ILE A 129 13.48 15.16 22.66
C ILE A 129 13.64 16.68 22.56
N ASN A 130 13.43 17.25 21.36
CA ASN A 130 13.51 18.70 21.16
C ASN A 130 12.47 19.47 22.00
N TYR A 131 11.26 18.92 22.13
CA TYR A 131 10.22 19.48 22.98
C TYR A 131 10.64 19.48 24.46
N ILE A 132 11.24 18.39 24.94
CA ILE A 132 11.75 18.29 26.32
C ILE A 132 12.87 19.29 26.58
N ILE A 133 13.85 19.42 25.66
CA ILE A 133 14.95 20.38 25.77
C ILE A 133 14.41 21.81 25.88
N LYS A 134 13.55 22.21 24.94
CA LYS A 134 12.92 23.54 24.93
C LYS A 134 12.11 23.82 26.20
N ARG A 135 11.42 22.79 26.72
CA ARG A 135 10.69 22.89 27.98
C ARG A 135 11.62 23.07 29.17
N LYS A 136 12.80 22.43 29.17
CA LYS A 136 13.81 22.57 30.23
C LYS A 136 14.40 23.98 30.24
N GLU A 137 14.77 24.53 29.09
CA GLU A 137 15.28 25.91 28.96
C GLU A 137 14.28 26.94 29.50
N LYS A 138 12.99 26.78 29.15
CA LYS A 138 11.93 27.66 29.68
C LYS A 138 11.83 27.61 31.21
N LYS A 139 11.95 26.42 31.81
CA LYS A 139 11.95 26.27 33.28
C LYS A 139 13.18 26.91 33.94
N GLU A 140 14.34 26.89 33.29
CA GLU A 140 15.54 27.57 33.81
C GLU A 140 15.40 29.10 33.73
N GLN A 141 14.82 29.63 32.65
CA GLN A 141 14.53 31.06 32.50
C GLN A 141 13.51 31.58 33.53
N GLU A 142 12.49 30.77 33.88
CA GLU A 142 11.49 31.12 34.91
C GLU A 142 12.08 31.15 36.33
N LYS A 143 13.18 30.43 36.60
CA LYS A 143 13.87 30.48 37.90
C LYS A 143 14.67 31.77 38.10
N THR A 144 15.27 32.29 37.03
CA THR A 144 16.17 33.45 37.08
C THR A 144 15.47 34.77 36.82
N THR A 145 14.28 34.74 36.21
CA THR A 145 13.55 35.95 35.85
C THR A 145 12.07 35.89 36.20
N THR A 146 11.52 36.97 36.75
CA THR A 146 10.08 37.11 36.98
C THR A 146 9.54 38.30 36.19
N ILE A 147 8.45 38.09 35.44
CA ILE A 147 7.82 39.14 34.62
C ILE A 147 6.58 39.68 35.32
N PHE A 148 6.47 41.00 35.44
CA PHE A 148 5.32 41.68 36.05
C PHE A 148 4.97 42.99 35.31
N LYS A 149 3.74 43.48 35.50
CA LYS A 149 3.25 44.75 34.92
C LYS A 149 3.70 45.95 35.75
N ILE A 150 4.10 47.03 35.07
CA ILE A 150 4.63 48.25 35.69
C ILE A 150 3.59 48.93 36.58
N SER A 151 2.36 49.07 36.08
CA SER A 151 1.26 49.76 36.78
C SER A 151 0.83 49.09 38.08
N GLN A 152 1.23 47.84 38.29
CA GLN A 152 0.85 47.05 39.45
C GLN A 152 1.98 46.95 40.50
N SER A 153 3.09 47.67 40.33
CA SER A 153 4.20 47.64 41.28
C SER A 153 4.38 48.96 42.01
N ASN A 154 4.75 48.86 43.30
CA ASN A 154 5.06 50.01 44.15
C ASN A 154 6.54 50.42 44.07
N ILE A 155 7.27 49.93 43.05
CA ILE A 155 8.72 50.15 42.91
C ILE A 155 8.92 51.50 42.20
N LYS A 156 9.76 52.38 42.76
CA LYS A 156 10.17 53.62 42.10
C LYS A 156 11.23 53.31 41.04
N PHE A 157 11.02 53.76 39.82
CA PHE A 157 11.93 53.56 38.70
C PHE A 157 12.53 54.88 38.24
N ILE A 158 13.75 54.80 37.72
CA ILE A 158 14.52 55.92 37.20
C ILE A 158 14.90 55.60 35.76
N SER A 159 14.76 56.57 34.86
CA SER A 159 15.16 56.40 33.45
C SER A 159 16.68 56.49 33.30
N ILE A 160 17.24 55.62 32.45
CA ILE A 160 18.66 55.62 32.07
C ILE A 160 18.82 56.12 30.61
N GLY A 161 17.73 56.25 29.85
CA GLY A 161 17.73 56.63 28.43
C GLY A 161 17.12 55.54 27.53
N ASP A 162 16.81 55.89 26.29
CA ASP A 162 16.28 55.00 25.24
C ASP A 162 15.07 54.15 25.64
N GLY A 163 14.23 54.71 26.51
CA GLY A 163 13.07 54.03 27.06
C GLY A 163 13.38 52.88 28.02
N ILE A 164 14.58 52.83 28.59
CA ILE A 164 14.98 51.86 29.61
C ILE A 164 14.85 52.50 31.00
N ILE A 165 14.16 51.79 31.90
CA ILE A 165 13.94 52.20 33.29
C ILE A 165 14.42 51.13 34.27
N THR A 166 15.06 51.56 35.36
CA THR A 166 15.63 50.68 36.41
C THR A 166 15.21 51.12 37.81
N ASN A 167 15.21 50.22 38.79
CA ASN A 167 15.05 50.59 40.20
C ASN A 167 16.36 51.06 40.86
N LYS A 168 17.51 50.69 40.31
CA LYS A 168 18.84 51.07 40.81
C LYS A 168 19.78 51.42 39.65
N LYS A 169 20.55 52.51 39.79
CA LYS A 169 21.55 52.94 38.80
C LYS A 169 22.94 52.35 39.05
N GLU A 170 23.26 52.08 40.30
CA GLU A 170 24.54 51.54 40.72
C GLU A 170 24.31 50.31 41.60
N ILE A 171 25.20 49.32 41.44
CA ILE A 171 25.28 48.17 42.32
C ILE A 171 26.37 48.51 43.33
N GLY A 172 25.97 48.88 44.54
CA GLY A 172 26.89 49.34 45.58
C GLY A 172 26.35 48.95 46.94
N GLU A 173 27.25 48.49 47.81
CA GLU A 173 26.94 48.14 49.19
C GLU A 173 26.62 49.41 49.99
N GLY A 174 25.44 49.45 50.59
CA GLY A 174 25.19 50.37 51.70
C GLY A 174 26.22 50.12 52.81
N GLU A 175 26.58 51.17 53.55
CA GLU A 175 27.83 51.38 54.29
C GLU A 175 28.35 50.29 55.26
N LYS A 176 27.70 49.12 55.44
CA LYS A 176 28.23 48.00 56.25
C LYS A 176 27.86 46.62 55.70
N ILE A 177 28.88 45.84 55.39
CA ILE A 177 28.79 44.41 55.01
C ILE A 177 28.94 43.58 56.29
N GLU A 178 27.99 42.68 56.55
CA GLU A 178 28.10 41.74 57.67
C GLU A 178 28.88 40.48 57.25
N VAL A 179 29.94 40.14 58.00
CA VAL A 179 30.79 38.97 57.73
C VAL A 179 29.96 37.68 57.83
N ASN A 180 30.12 36.78 56.85
CA ASN A 180 29.40 35.50 56.73
C ASN A 180 27.87 35.59 56.53
N LYS A 181 27.32 36.70 56.03
CA LYS A 181 25.91 36.79 55.62
C LYS A 181 25.77 37.01 54.11
N GLU A 182 24.82 36.31 53.50
CA GLU A 182 24.47 36.47 52.09
C GLU A 182 23.71 37.79 51.89
N ILE A 183 24.26 38.71 51.08
CA ILE A 183 23.57 39.93 50.65
C ILE A 183 22.90 39.64 49.32
N ARG A 184 21.58 39.88 49.25
CA ARG A 184 20.80 39.74 48.02
C ARG A 184 20.26 41.10 47.60
N GLU A 185 20.64 41.55 46.41
CA GLU A 185 20.09 42.75 45.80
C GLU A 185 19.19 42.43 44.62
N ILE A 186 18.05 43.11 44.55
CA ILE A 186 17.07 42.90 43.48
C ILE A 186 17.20 44.04 42.47
N ILE A 187 17.46 43.67 41.21
CA ILE A 187 17.50 44.61 40.08
C ILE A 187 16.28 44.35 39.18
N CYS A 188 15.53 45.42 38.91
CA CYS A 188 14.33 45.40 38.09
C CYS A 188 14.56 46.27 36.86
N ILE A 189 14.52 45.66 35.68
CA ILE A 189 14.72 46.35 34.40
C ILE A 189 13.40 46.36 33.64
N GLY A 190 13.06 47.52 33.10
CA GLY A 190 11.85 47.72 32.32
C GLY A 190 12.09 48.53 31.06
N ASN A 191 11.15 48.39 30.13
CA ASN A 191 11.04 49.24 28.96
C ASN A 191 9.81 50.13 29.15
N GLU A 192 9.93 51.45 29.06
CA GLU A 192 8.81 52.39 29.21
C GLU A 192 7.83 52.36 28.02
N ASN A 193 8.33 51.94 26.85
CA ASN A 193 7.54 51.78 25.63
C ASN A 193 6.77 50.45 25.59
N LYS A 194 6.93 49.56 26.59
CA LYS A 194 6.21 48.27 26.71
C LYS A 194 5.72 48.03 28.14
N GLU A 195 4.50 47.53 28.33
CA GLU A 195 3.91 47.37 29.67
C GLU A 195 4.55 46.29 30.59
N LYS A 196 5.62 45.59 30.18
CA LYS A 196 6.18 44.41 30.89
C LYS A 196 7.63 44.63 31.34
N LYS A 197 7.94 44.29 32.59
CA LYS A 197 9.31 44.33 33.17
C LYS A 197 9.87 42.95 33.44
N ARG A 198 11.20 42.84 33.54
CA ARG A 198 11.91 41.64 34.02
C ARG A 198 12.58 41.94 35.36
N LYS A 199 12.34 41.07 36.34
CA LYS A 199 13.00 41.05 37.65
C LYS A 199 14.11 40.02 37.62
N TYR A 200 15.33 40.42 37.95
CA TYR A 200 16.45 39.53 38.17
C TYR A 200 16.70 39.45 39.69
N LYS A 201 16.89 38.23 40.20
CA LYS A 201 17.10 37.94 41.62
C LYS A 201 18.54 37.51 41.84
#